data_AF-A0AAU7ZRG9-F1
#
_entry.id   AF-A0AAU7ZRG9-F1
#
_cell.length_a   1.000
_cell.length_b   1.000
_cell.length_c   1.000
_cell.angle_alpha   90.00
_cell.angle_beta   90.00
_cell.angle_gamma   90.00
#
_symmetry.space_group_name_H-M   'P 1'
#
loop_
_entity.id
_entity.type
_entity.pdbx_description
1 polymer ?
#
loop_
_entity_poly.entity_id
_entity_poly.type
_entity_poly.pdbx_seq_one_letter_code
_entity_poly.pdbx_strand_id
1 'polypeptide(L)'
;MCRCWPKSAYGYIQCKQRYTSQEELMAVARGYRGRHLPIDDLVIDWFHYTKIGEMDMDPARWPDPVSMNKQLHAMNFHTMISVWTRFVPESRYYKTVLTNGWFEALADGTPTNGLPYDRAGSDIDSTNPEAARWFWGIVKENYVAKGFDSFWADETEPDLPPNGSYWHIGPGT
;
A
#
# COMPACT_ATOMS: atom_id res chain seq x y z
N MET A 1 -3.69 29.44 -4.93
CA MET A 1 -2.83 28.93 -3.84
C MET A 1 -1.88 27.91 -4.45
N CYS A 2 -0.56 28.12 -4.41
CA CYS A 2 0.38 27.04 -4.70
C CYS A 2 0.26 26.01 -3.57
N ARG A 3 -0.01 24.76 -3.92
CA ARG A 3 -0.12 23.66 -2.96
C ARG A 3 1.31 23.24 -2.62
N CYS A 4 1.83 23.69 -1.48
CA CYS A 4 3.12 23.24 -0.98
C CYS A 4 2.98 21.85 -0.34
N TRP A 5 4.02 21.03 -0.48
CA TRP A 5 4.12 19.74 0.23
C TRP A 5 4.19 19.92 1.76
N PRO A 6 3.78 18.91 2.55
CA PRO A 6 4.04 18.88 3.99
C PRO A 6 5.53 19.09 4.29
N LYS A 7 5.85 19.68 5.45
CA LYS A 7 7.25 19.94 5.83
C LYS A 7 8.09 18.66 5.93
N SER A 8 7.49 17.56 6.39
CA SER A 8 8.16 16.26 6.55
C SER A 8 8.69 15.71 5.22
N ALA A 9 8.02 16.01 4.10
CA ALA A 9 8.44 15.57 2.77
C ALA A 9 9.81 16.14 2.33
N TYR A 10 10.33 17.17 3.01
CA TYR A 10 11.67 17.72 2.79
C TYR A 10 12.72 17.17 3.79
N GLY A 11 12.29 16.34 4.74
CA GLY A 11 13.10 15.70 5.75
C GLY A 11 13.79 14.43 5.24
N TYR A 12 14.54 13.78 6.14
CA TYR A 12 15.12 12.48 5.83
C TYR A 12 14.06 11.38 5.95
N ILE A 13 13.94 10.56 4.91
CA ILE A 13 13.02 9.43 4.80
C ILE A 13 13.81 8.14 4.97
N GLN A 14 13.55 7.40 6.05
CA GLN A 14 14.21 6.12 6.30
C GLN A 14 13.37 4.96 5.75
N CYS A 15 13.93 4.28 4.77
CA CYS A 15 13.35 3.12 4.13
C CYS A 15 14.28 1.90 4.23
N LYS A 16 13.65 0.72 4.31
CA LYS A 16 14.25 -0.60 4.08
C LYS A 16 13.23 -1.38 3.29
N GLN A 17 13.68 -2.32 2.46
CA GLN A 17 12.80 -3.25 1.74
C GLN A 17 11.78 -3.93 2.67
N ARG A 18 12.11 -4.14 3.96
CA ARG A 18 11.15 -4.60 4.95
C ARG A 18 11.55 -4.25 6.39
N TYR A 19 10.57 -3.73 7.14
CA TYR A 19 10.48 -3.92 8.59
C TYR A 19 9.58 -5.12 8.86
N THR A 20 10.05 -6.06 9.68
CA THR A 20 9.38 -7.34 9.89
C THR A 20 8.31 -7.29 10.98
N SER A 21 8.36 -6.29 11.86
CA SER A 21 7.42 -6.09 12.96
C SER A 21 7.35 -4.64 13.45
N GLN A 22 6.29 -4.34 14.21
CA GLN A 22 6.12 -3.09 14.95
C GLN A 22 7.28 -2.82 15.92
N GLU A 23 7.81 -3.87 16.57
CA GLU A 23 8.94 -3.73 17.49
C GLU A 23 10.21 -3.28 16.77
N GLU A 24 10.50 -3.86 15.59
CA GLU A 24 11.65 -3.46 14.78
C GLU A 24 11.56 -1.99 14.36
N LEU A 25 10.40 -1.55 13.87
CA LEU A 25 10.17 -0.17 13.47
C LEU A 25 10.37 0.80 14.65
N MET A 26 9.79 0.49 15.81
CA MET A 26 9.92 1.31 17.01
C MET A 26 11.35 1.36 17.54
N ALA A 27 12.10 0.26 17.43
CA ALA A 27 13.52 0.22 17.80
C ALA A 27 14.36 1.16 16.92
N VAL A 28 14.08 1.21 15.62
CA VAL A 28 14.72 2.16 14.69
C VAL A 28 14.40 3.60 15.09
N ALA A 29 13.11 3.94 15.28
CA ALA A 29 12.69 5.28 15.68
C ALA A 29 13.39 5.76 16.96
N ARG A 30 13.39 4.93 18.01
CA ARG A 30 14.10 5.20 19.27
C ARG A 30 15.61 5.32 19.07
N GLY A 31 16.17 4.51 18.17
CA GLY A 31 17.59 4.56 17.81
C GLY A 31 18.01 5.89 17.19
N TYR A 32 17.20 6.48 16.32
CA TYR A 32 17.45 7.82 15.77
C TYR A 32 17.38 8.89 16.85
N ARG A 33 16.35 8.85 17.70
CA ARG A 33 16.17 9.83 18.79
C ARG A 33 17.30 9.76 19.81
N GLY A 34 17.71 8.55 20.23
CA GLY A 34 18.84 8.38 21.16
C GLY A 34 20.19 8.85 20.61
N ARG A 35 20.35 8.87 19.29
CA ARG A 35 21.57 9.37 18.61
C ARG A 35 21.49 10.83 18.18
N HIS A 36 20.38 11.52 18.46
CA HIS A 36 20.14 12.90 18.05
C HIS A 36 20.28 13.12 16.53
N LEU A 37 19.85 12.13 15.74
CA LEU A 37 19.89 12.21 14.28
C LEU A 37 18.57 12.77 13.73
N PRO A 38 18.61 13.70 12.77
CA PRO A 38 17.42 14.24 12.14
C PRO A 38 16.78 13.18 11.22
N ILE A 39 15.46 13.08 11.31
CA ILE A 39 14.62 12.17 10.52
C ILE A 39 13.16 12.55 10.74
N ASP A 40 12.39 12.49 9.66
CA ASP A 40 10.98 12.88 9.64
C ASP A 40 10.07 11.71 9.30
N ASP A 41 10.40 10.89 8.30
CA ASP A 41 9.51 9.82 7.82
C ASP A 41 10.11 8.41 7.97
N LEU A 42 9.27 7.47 8.35
CA LEU A 42 9.55 6.03 8.36
C LEU A 42 8.65 5.33 7.35
N VAL A 43 9.26 4.55 6.46
CA VAL A 43 8.53 3.81 5.42
C VAL A 43 8.27 2.38 5.85
N ILE A 44 7.01 1.98 5.88
CA ILE A 44 6.61 0.58 6.03
C ILE A 44 6.31 0.03 4.63
N ASP A 45 7.23 -0.81 4.16
CA ASP A 45 7.18 -1.44 2.85
C ASP A 45 6.18 -2.63 2.78
N TRP A 46 6.20 -3.39 1.69
CA TRP A 46 5.38 -4.58 1.45
C TRP A 46 5.53 -5.67 2.53
N PHE A 47 4.55 -6.58 2.58
CA PHE A 47 4.40 -7.63 3.60
C PHE A 47 4.22 -7.15 5.06
N HIS A 48 3.62 -5.98 5.24
CA HIS A 48 2.96 -5.66 6.50
C HIS A 48 1.60 -6.37 6.64
N TYR A 49 1.03 -6.84 5.52
CA TYR A 49 -0.14 -7.74 5.44
C TYR A 49 0.25 -9.21 5.38
N THR A 50 -0.73 -10.11 5.57
CA THR A 50 -0.52 -11.57 5.48
C THR A 50 -0.45 -12.10 4.04
N LYS A 51 -1.18 -11.49 3.11
CA LYS A 51 -1.18 -11.80 1.66
C LYS A 51 -1.40 -10.52 0.84
N ILE A 52 -0.90 -10.51 -0.39
CA ILE A 52 -1.14 -9.41 -1.34
C ILE A 52 -2.65 -9.23 -1.57
N GLY A 53 -3.14 -8.00 -1.54
CA GLY A 53 -4.57 -7.70 -1.65
C GLY A 53 -5.38 -7.84 -0.35
N GLU A 54 -4.76 -8.23 0.77
CA GLU A 54 -5.41 -8.10 2.08
C GLU A 54 -5.56 -6.61 2.43
N MET A 55 -4.53 -5.78 2.25
CA MET A 55 -4.61 -4.36 2.59
C MET A 55 -4.92 -4.09 4.07
N ASP A 56 -4.27 -4.81 4.98
CA ASP A 56 -4.30 -4.58 6.43
C ASP A 56 -2.92 -4.81 7.07
N MET A 57 -2.85 -4.66 8.39
CA MET A 57 -1.63 -4.89 9.16
C MET A 57 -1.77 -6.26 9.85
N ASP A 58 -0.88 -7.20 9.57
CA ASP A 58 -0.83 -8.54 10.19
C ASP A 58 -0.73 -8.40 11.71
N PRO A 59 -1.77 -8.77 12.48
CA PRO A 59 -1.79 -8.59 13.93
C PRO A 59 -0.67 -9.34 14.67
N ALA A 60 -0.12 -10.41 14.07
CA ALA A 60 0.99 -11.15 14.68
C ALA A 60 2.30 -10.35 14.67
N ARG A 61 2.47 -9.44 13.71
CA ARG A 61 3.68 -8.61 13.52
C ARG A 61 3.46 -7.15 13.91
N TRP A 62 2.23 -6.69 13.75
CA TRP A 62 1.78 -5.31 13.92
C TRP A 62 0.55 -5.29 14.84
N PRO A 63 0.71 -5.66 16.12
CA PRO A 63 -0.42 -5.89 17.02
C PRO A 63 -1.22 -4.63 17.35
N ASP A 64 -0.61 -3.44 17.30
CA ASP A 64 -1.27 -2.17 17.60
C ASP A 64 -0.70 -1.01 16.77
N PRO A 65 -1.05 -0.93 15.47
CA PRO A 65 -0.58 0.13 14.59
C PRO A 65 -1.09 1.53 15.02
N VAL A 66 -2.23 1.61 15.72
CA VAL A 66 -2.79 2.88 16.20
C VAL A 66 -1.91 3.46 17.30
N SER A 67 -1.58 2.66 18.31
CA SER A 67 -0.67 3.08 19.38
C SER A 67 0.74 3.31 18.86
N MET A 68 1.20 2.49 17.90
CA MET A 68 2.49 2.68 17.21
C MET A 68 2.58 4.07 16.58
N ASN A 69 1.63 4.43 15.71
CA ASN A 69 1.64 5.74 15.05
C ASN A 69 1.53 6.89 16.06
N LYS A 70 0.69 6.76 17.10
CA LYS A 70 0.63 7.76 18.19
C LYS A 70 1.98 7.98 18.87
N GLN A 71 2.72 6.92 19.16
CA GLN A 71 4.05 7.03 19.77
C GLN A 71 5.08 7.62 18.81
N LEU A 72 5.02 7.27 17.52
CA LEU A 72 5.87 7.85 16.47
C LEU A 72 5.61 9.35 16.31
N HIS A 73 4.35 9.76 16.24
CA HIS A 73 3.95 11.17 16.20
C HIS A 73 4.41 11.94 17.45
N ALA A 74 4.33 11.34 18.64
CA ALA A 74 4.84 11.94 19.88
C ALA A 74 6.37 12.16 19.86
N MET A 75 7.09 11.39 19.04
CA MET A 75 8.51 11.55 18.76
C MET A 75 8.77 12.40 17.51
N ASN A 76 7.76 13.06 16.94
CA ASN A 76 7.85 13.85 15.71
C ASN A 76 8.36 13.04 14.51
N PHE A 77 7.88 11.80 14.37
CA PHE A 77 7.99 11.02 13.13
C PHE A 77 6.64 10.97 12.44
N HIS A 78 6.67 10.85 11.11
CA HIS A 78 5.55 10.50 10.26
C HIS A 78 5.76 9.10 9.69
N THR A 79 4.67 8.45 9.29
CA THR A 79 4.72 7.11 8.69
C THR A 79 4.14 7.09 7.28
N MET A 80 4.91 6.51 6.36
CA MET A 80 4.52 6.22 4.99
C MET A 80 4.27 4.73 4.85
N ILE A 81 3.14 4.32 4.28
CA ILE A 81 2.79 2.91 4.08
C ILE A 81 2.77 2.58 2.58
N SER A 82 3.39 1.46 2.20
CA SER A 82 3.34 0.95 0.83
C SER A 82 1.94 0.43 0.51
N VAL A 83 1.40 0.80 -0.65
CA VAL A 83 0.06 0.45 -1.13
C VAL A 83 0.18 -0.14 -2.52
N TRP A 84 -0.20 -1.40 -2.64
CA TRP A 84 -0.16 -2.18 -3.88
C TRP A 84 -1.58 -2.35 -4.45
N THR A 85 -1.69 -2.42 -5.77
CA THR A 85 -2.97 -2.57 -6.51
C THR A 85 -3.32 -4.01 -6.87
N ARG A 86 -2.44 -4.95 -6.54
CA ARG A 86 -2.54 -6.39 -6.84
C ARG A 86 -3.39 -7.14 -5.81
N PHE A 87 -4.15 -8.14 -6.27
CA PHE A 87 -4.94 -9.05 -5.42
C PHE A 87 -4.73 -10.51 -5.82
N VAL A 88 -4.30 -11.34 -4.86
CA VAL A 88 -4.24 -12.80 -5.07
C VAL A 88 -5.61 -13.45 -4.84
N PRO A 89 -5.92 -14.58 -5.51
CA PRO A 89 -7.19 -15.29 -5.36
C PRO A 89 -7.58 -15.62 -3.92
N GLU A 90 -6.60 -15.84 -3.04
CA GLU A 90 -6.78 -16.21 -1.64
C GLU A 90 -6.89 -15.01 -0.68
N SER A 91 -6.84 -13.79 -1.20
CA SER A 91 -7.00 -12.56 -0.41
C SER A 91 -8.47 -12.26 -0.13
N ARG A 92 -8.76 -11.63 1.01
CA ARG A 92 -10.14 -11.38 1.46
C ARG A 92 -10.99 -10.58 0.47
N TYR A 93 -10.38 -9.73 -0.36
CA TYR A 93 -11.10 -8.85 -1.27
C TYR A 93 -11.17 -9.33 -2.71
N TYR A 94 -10.42 -10.36 -3.10
CA TYR A 94 -10.35 -10.81 -4.49
C TYR A 94 -11.73 -11.09 -5.09
N LYS A 95 -12.57 -11.84 -4.38
CA LYS A 95 -13.92 -12.17 -4.84
C LYS A 95 -14.79 -10.92 -5.07
N THR A 96 -14.64 -9.90 -4.24
CA THR A 96 -15.36 -8.63 -4.38
C THR A 96 -14.92 -7.91 -5.65
N VAL A 97 -13.61 -7.76 -5.86
CA VAL A 97 -13.06 -7.10 -7.06
C VAL A 97 -13.46 -7.87 -8.33
N LEU A 98 -13.36 -9.21 -8.30
CA LEU A 98 -13.77 -10.08 -9.41
C LEU A 98 -15.25 -9.93 -9.77
N THR A 99 -16.13 -10.02 -8.77
CA THR A 99 -17.59 -10.03 -9.01
C THR A 99 -18.09 -8.69 -9.57
N ASN A 100 -17.40 -7.58 -9.26
CA ASN A 100 -17.74 -6.27 -9.78
C ASN A 100 -17.04 -5.96 -11.12
N GLY A 101 -16.24 -6.88 -11.67
CA GLY A 101 -15.51 -6.66 -12.92
C GLY A 101 -14.50 -5.52 -12.82
N TRP A 102 -13.82 -5.41 -11.67
CA TRP A 102 -12.89 -4.31 -11.36
C TRP A 102 -11.42 -4.67 -11.58
N PHE A 103 -11.11 -5.84 -12.12
CA PHE A 103 -9.73 -6.16 -12.54
C PHE A 103 -9.46 -5.63 -13.94
N GLU A 104 -8.20 -5.29 -14.23
CA GLU A 104 -7.77 -5.35 -15.63
C GLU A 104 -7.89 -6.80 -16.13
N ALA A 105 -8.43 -6.95 -17.34
CA ALA A 105 -8.85 -8.25 -17.84
C ALA A 105 -8.60 -8.39 -19.33
N LEU A 106 -8.45 -9.63 -19.80
CA LEU A 106 -8.41 -9.96 -21.22
C LEU A 106 -9.77 -9.68 -21.87
N ALA A 107 -9.82 -9.74 -23.21
CA ALA A 107 -11.04 -9.49 -23.99
C ALA A 107 -12.24 -10.39 -23.62
N ASP A 108 -11.98 -11.56 -23.02
CA ASP A 108 -13.01 -12.50 -22.56
C ASP A 108 -13.45 -12.28 -21.10
N GLY A 109 -12.91 -11.25 -20.44
CA GLY A 109 -13.20 -10.90 -19.04
C GLY A 109 -12.36 -11.66 -18.00
N THR A 110 -11.41 -12.50 -18.42
CA THR A 110 -10.48 -13.16 -17.50
C THR A 110 -9.51 -12.15 -16.90
N PRO A 111 -9.38 -12.04 -15.56
CA PRO A 111 -8.41 -11.14 -14.92
C PRO A 111 -6.99 -11.41 -15.42
N THR A 112 -6.29 -10.34 -15.81
CA THR A 112 -4.89 -10.43 -16.25
C THR A 112 -4.03 -10.85 -15.06
N ASN A 113 -3.19 -11.85 -15.27
CA ASN A 113 -2.22 -12.30 -14.28
C ASN A 113 -0.84 -12.30 -14.93
N GLY A 114 0.19 -12.24 -14.09
CA GLY A 114 1.58 -12.29 -14.56
C GLY A 114 1.98 -13.67 -15.08
N LEU A 115 3.27 -13.82 -15.31
CA LEU A 115 3.84 -15.10 -15.74
C LEU A 115 3.58 -16.20 -14.69
N PRO A 116 3.64 -17.50 -15.03
CA PRO A 116 3.27 -18.57 -14.11
C PRO A 116 4.03 -18.62 -12.77
N TYR A 117 5.17 -17.93 -12.66
CA TYR A 117 5.95 -17.80 -11.42
C TYR A 117 5.59 -16.54 -10.62
N ASP A 118 4.90 -15.58 -11.22
CA ASP A 118 4.33 -14.42 -10.54
C ASP A 118 3.10 -14.87 -9.75
N ARG A 119 3.14 -14.60 -8.44
CA ARG A 119 2.10 -14.96 -7.48
C ARG A 119 1.48 -13.72 -6.83
N ALA A 120 1.59 -12.56 -7.46
CA ALA A 120 1.00 -11.32 -6.99
C ALA A 120 -0.48 -11.15 -7.38
N GLY A 121 -0.98 -11.92 -8.36
CA GLY A 121 -2.39 -11.92 -8.75
C GLY A 121 -2.71 -10.86 -9.80
N SER A 122 -3.91 -10.29 -9.79
CA SER A 122 -4.38 -9.32 -10.79
C SER A 122 -4.44 -7.89 -10.25
N ASP A 123 -4.23 -6.90 -11.11
CA ASP A 123 -4.35 -5.48 -10.76
C ASP A 123 -5.78 -4.97 -10.83
N ILE A 124 -6.17 -4.17 -9.83
CA ILE A 124 -7.43 -3.44 -9.87
C ILE A 124 -7.39 -2.32 -10.93
N ASP A 125 -8.44 -2.24 -11.72
CA ASP A 125 -8.68 -1.19 -12.69
C ASP A 125 -9.03 0.13 -11.99
N SER A 126 -8.00 0.93 -11.70
CA SER A 126 -8.15 2.26 -11.10
C SER A 126 -8.77 3.31 -12.05
N THR A 127 -8.95 2.98 -13.32
CA THR A 127 -9.63 3.83 -14.31
C THR A 127 -11.15 3.73 -14.20
N ASN A 128 -11.65 2.63 -13.62
CA ASN A 128 -13.04 2.50 -13.21
C ASN A 128 -13.29 3.36 -11.95
N PRO A 129 -14.19 4.36 -12.02
CA PRO A 129 -14.40 5.29 -10.91
C PRO A 129 -15.05 4.61 -9.68
N GLU A 130 -15.77 3.51 -9.85
CA GLU A 130 -16.31 2.73 -8.72
C GLU A 130 -15.21 1.92 -8.03
N ALA A 131 -14.36 1.25 -8.81
CA ALA A 131 -13.21 0.50 -8.30
C ALA A 131 -12.25 1.42 -7.54
N ALA A 132 -11.89 2.57 -8.12
CA ALA A 132 -11.02 3.56 -7.48
C ALA A 132 -11.61 4.08 -6.16
N ARG A 133 -12.91 4.43 -6.13
CA ARG A 133 -13.57 4.87 -4.89
C ARG A 133 -13.56 3.79 -3.82
N TRP A 134 -13.84 2.55 -4.20
CA TRP A 134 -13.84 1.43 -3.28
C TRP A 134 -12.43 1.17 -2.71
N PHE A 135 -11.42 1.11 -3.58
CA PHE A 135 -10.02 0.88 -3.20
C PHE A 135 -9.52 1.92 -2.20
N TRP A 136 -9.71 3.21 -2.51
CA TRP A 136 -9.31 4.29 -1.59
C TRP A 136 -10.14 4.32 -0.31
N GLY A 137 -11.37 3.79 -0.34
CA GLY A 137 -12.17 3.52 0.86
C GLY A 137 -11.50 2.51 1.79
N ILE A 138 -11.05 1.38 1.24
CA ILE A 138 -10.29 0.34 1.97
C ILE A 138 -8.98 0.91 2.52
N VAL A 139 -8.22 1.66 1.71
CA VAL A 139 -6.98 2.32 2.16
C VAL A 139 -7.26 3.28 3.32
N LYS A 140 -8.33 4.07 3.23
CA LYS A 140 -8.72 5.01 4.28
C LYS A 140 -9.08 4.29 5.58
N GLU A 141 -9.86 3.23 5.51
CA GLU A 141 -10.28 2.44 6.67
C GLU A 141 -9.10 1.71 7.32
N ASN A 142 -8.25 1.08 6.52
CA ASN A 142 -7.21 0.20 7.04
C ASN A 142 -5.90 0.89 7.38
N TYR A 143 -5.63 2.07 6.80
CA TYR A 143 -4.38 2.79 7.02
C TYR A 143 -4.60 4.20 7.56
N VAL A 144 -5.35 5.06 6.87
CA VAL A 144 -5.53 6.46 7.31
C VAL A 144 -6.17 6.53 8.69
N ALA A 145 -7.22 5.75 8.93
CA ALA A 145 -7.89 5.70 10.23
C ALA A 145 -6.98 5.17 11.35
N LYS A 146 -5.88 4.48 11.01
CA LYS A 146 -4.87 3.98 11.96
C LYS A 146 -3.69 4.95 12.15
N GLY A 147 -3.73 6.12 11.52
CA GLY A 147 -2.77 7.20 11.73
C GLY A 147 -1.55 7.17 10.82
N PHE A 148 -1.60 6.48 9.68
CA PHE A 148 -0.57 6.61 8.63
C PHE A 148 -0.72 7.96 7.90
N ASP A 149 0.40 8.64 7.67
CA ASP A 149 0.43 10.03 7.18
C ASP A 149 0.48 10.13 5.65
N SER A 150 1.11 9.15 5.00
CA SER A 150 1.33 9.17 3.55
C SER A 150 1.36 7.76 2.95
N PHE A 151 1.26 7.69 1.63
CA PHE A 151 1.28 6.44 0.88
C PHE A 151 2.45 6.40 -0.09
N TRP A 152 3.11 5.25 -0.17
CA TRP A 152 3.95 4.90 -1.29
C TRP A 152 3.13 4.01 -2.22
N ALA A 153 2.65 4.57 -3.34
CA ALA A 153 1.99 3.79 -4.37
C ALA A 153 3.05 3.03 -5.16
N ASP A 154 3.03 1.71 -5.04
CA ASP A 154 4.08 0.83 -5.55
C ASP A 154 3.53 -0.06 -6.66
N GLU A 155 4.38 -0.43 -7.62
CA GLU A 155 4.02 -1.33 -8.73
C GLU A 155 2.83 -0.79 -9.58
N THR A 156 2.84 0.52 -9.85
CA THR A 156 1.74 1.27 -10.49
C THR A 156 2.00 1.71 -11.93
N GLU A 157 3.02 1.16 -12.58
CA GLU A 157 3.38 1.42 -13.97
C GLU A 157 2.25 1.14 -14.98
N PRO A 158 1.43 0.07 -14.90
CA PRO A 158 1.28 -1.02 -13.89
C PRO A 158 2.29 -2.17 -13.96
N ASP A 159 2.43 -2.93 -12.87
CA ASP A 159 3.28 -4.14 -12.73
C ASP A 159 3.00 -5.19 -13.81
N LEU A 160 1.71 -5.40 -14.09
CA LEU A 160 1.26 -6.24 -15.19
C LEU A 160 1.30 -5.48 -16.51
N PRO A 161 1.99 -6.00 -17.55
CA PRO A 161 2.01 -5.36 -18.86
C PRO A 161 0.57 -5.19 -19.40
N PRO A 162 0.12 -3.95 -19.67
CA PRO A 162 -1.28 -3.70 -20.02
C PRO A 162 -1.64 -4.16 -21.45
N ASN A 163 -0.64 -4.54 -22.26
CA ASN A 163 -0.85 -4.97 -23.63
C ASN A 163 -1.68 -6.26 -23.71
N GLY A 164 -2.86 -6.17 -24.31
CA GLY A 164 -3.83 -7.27 -24.38
C GLY A 164 -4.86 -7.26 -23.24
N SER A 165 -4.63 -6.45 -22.19
CA SER A 165 -5.62 -6.15 -21.16
C SER A 165 -6.57 -5.04 -21.62
N TYR A 166 -7.76 -5.04 -21.05
CA TYR A 166 -8.80 -4.04 -21.18
C TYR A 166 -9.09 -3.44 -19.81
N TRP A 167 -9.16 -2.12 -19.79
CA TRP A 167 -9.52 -1.29 -18.66
C TRP A 167 -10.86 -0.63 -18.96
N HIS A 168 -11.52 -0.05 -17.96
CA HIS A 168 -12.77 0.67 -18.10
C HIS A 168 -12.65 1.82 -19.12
N ILE A 169 -11.49 2.47 -19.20
CA ILE A 169 -11.23 3.57 -20.14
C ILE A 169 -10.83 3.11 -21.55
N GLY A 170 -10.58 1.82 -21.76
CA GLY A 170 -10.18 1.28 -23.06
C GLY A 170 -9.07 0.23 -23.00
N PRO A 171 -8.57 -0.21 -24.18
CA PRO A 171 -7.50 -1.20 -24.26
C PRO A 171 -6.17 -0.63 -23.74
N GLY A 172 -5.37 -1.50 -23.11
CA GLY A 172 -4.03 -1.18 -22.61
C GLY A 172 -2.91 -1.19 -23.66
N THR A 173 -3.23 -0.84 -24.91
CA THR A 173 -2.34 -0.90 -26.10
C THR A 173 -1.74 0.45 -26.47
#